data_AF-A0A4R1BCB7-F1
#
_entry.id   AF-A0A4R1BCB7-F1
#
_cell.length_a   1.000
_cell.length_b   1.000
_cell.length_c   1.000
_cell.angle_alpha   90.00
_cell.angle_beta   90.00
_cell.angle_gamma   90.00
#
_symmetry.space_group_name_H-M   'P 1'
#
loop_
_entity.id
_entity.type
_entity.pdbx_description
1 polymer ?
#
loop_
_entity_poly.entity_id
_entity_poly.type
_entity_poly.pdbx_seq_one_letter_code
_entity_poly.pdbx_strand_id
1 'polypeptide(L)'
;MNAAELHCWKCGTNLKEVPLPYGRRTECPVCRAELHVCTMCRHYAPGKGRPCLEPMAEEVKDKTHGNFCDWFQAAPSHNHPTAAPDLAALAALFDDDDDVSAGPPPPKTLDDLFE
;
A
#
# COMPACT_ATOMS: atom_id res chain seq x y z
N MET A 1 -18.52 0.34 -6.59
CA MET A 1 -17.53 0.08 -5.52
C MET A 1 -18.30 -0.04 -4.22
N ASN A 2 -18.09 -1.11 -3.45
CA ASN A 2 -18.81 -1.35 -2.20
C ASN A 2 -17.95 -0.86 -1.03
N ALA A 3 -18.51 -0.01 -0.16
CA ALA A 3 -17.79 0.48 1.02
C ALA A 3 -17.35 -0.66 1.97
N ALA A 4 -18.00 -1.81 1.89
CA ALA A 4 -17.69 -3.00 2.69
C ALA A 4 -16.26 -3.54 2.55
N GLU A 5 -15.57 -3.23 1.44
CA GLU A 5 -14.21 -3.72 1.17
C GLU A 5 -13.12 -2.70 1.54
N LEU A 6 -13.50 -1.49 1.95
CA LEU A 6 -12.55 -0.43 2.25
C LEU A 6 -12.13 -0.49 3.73
N HIS A 7 -10.82 -0.36 3.96
CA HIS A 7 -10.22 -0.31 5.28
C HIS A 7 -9.42 0.97 5.43
N CYS A 8 -9.38 1.54 6.63
CA CYS A 8 -8.59 2.72 6.92
C CYS A 8 -7.10 2.45 6.62
N TRP A 9 -6.46 3.33 5.86
CA TRP A 9 -5.04 3.22 5.53
C TRP A 9 -4.10 3.26 6.74
N LYS A 10 -4.55 3.82 7.87
CA LYS A 10 -3.74 4.01 9.07
C LYS A 10 -3.96 2.92 10.12
N CYS A 11 -5.23 2.61 10.43
CA CYS A 11 -5.57 1.69 11.52
C CYS A 11 -6.21 0.37 11.05
N GLY A 12 -6.45 0.20 9.75
CA GLY A 12 -7.05 -1.01 9.19
C GLY A 12 -8.53 -1.22 9.50
N THR A 13 -9.21 -0.30 10.21
CA THR A 13 -10.65 -0.47 10.51
C THR A 13 -11.50 -0.46 9.25
N ASN A 14 -12.48 -1.36 9.17
CA ASN A 14 -13.44 -1.43 8.08
C ASN A 14 -14.30 -0.14 8.00
N LEU A 15 -14.48 0.39 6.80
CA LEU A 15 -15.13 1.68 6.53
C LEU A 15 -16.55 1.53 5.95
N LYS A 16 -17.20 0.37 6.10
CA LYS A 16 -18.58 0.13 5.61
C LYS A 16 -19.60 1.18 6.07
N GLU A 17 -19.38 1.80 7.23
CA GLU A 17 -20.27 2.79 7.85
C GLU A 17 -19.98 4.22 7.38
N VAL A 18 -18.88 4.43 6.64
CA VAL A 18 -18.51 5.73 6.09
C VAL A 18 -19.13 5.87 4.69
N PRO A 19 -19.97 6.89 4.45
CA PRO A 19 -20.63 7.06 3.17
C PRO A 19 -19.63 7.38 2.06
N LEU A 20 -19.86 6.78 0.89
CA LEU A 20 -19.13 7.10 -0.34
C LEU A 20 -19.93 8.11 -1.19
N PRO A 21 -19.25 8.98 -1.96
CA PRO A 21 -17.80 9.14 -2.03
C PRO A 21 -17.21 9.80 -0.77
N TYR A 22 -15.96 9.48 -0.42
CA TYR A 22 -15.27 10.22 0.63
C TYR A 22 -15.09 11.67 0.18
N GLY A 23 -15.74 12.60 0.88
CA GLY A 23 -15.43 14.02 0.76
C GLY A 23 -14.07 14.37 1.35
N ARG A 24 -13.59 15.57 1.05
CA ARG A 24 -12.25 16.10 1.43
C ARG A 24 -11.97 16.08 2.94
N ARG A 25 -13.00 16.14 3.78
CA ARG A 25 -12.90 16.10 5.27
C ARG A 25 -13.43 14.80 5.87
N THR A 26 -13.56 13.76 5.07
CA THR A 26 -14.03 12.46 5.58
C THR A 26 -12.92 11.84 6.40
N GLU A 27 -13.25 11.43 7.62
CA GLU A 27 -12.28 10.89 8.57
C GLU A 27 -12.69 9.48 9.01
N CYS A 28 -11.70 8.69 9.41
CA CYS A 28 -11.94 7.40 10.04
C CYS A 28 -12.65 7.58 11.38
N PRO A 29 -13.71 6.79 11.68
CA PRO A 29 -14.42 6.89 12.95
C PRO A 29 -13.58 6.46 14.17
N VAL A 30 -12.52 5.68 13.96
CA VAL A 30 -11.67 5.14 15.05
C VAL A 30 -10.43 6.00 15.27
N CYS A 31 -9.61 6.20 14.25
CA CYS A 31 -8.32 6.88 14.40
C CYS A 31 -8.30 8.32 13.91
N ARG A 32 -9.45 8.85 13.43
CA ARG A 32 -9.61 10.21 12.88
C ARG A 32 -8.67 10.53 11.72
N ALA A 33 -8.04 9.53 11.11
CA ALA A 33 -7.23 9.73 9.92
C ALA A 33 -8.12 10.16 8.74
N GLU A 34 -7.64 11.11 7.95
CA GLU A 34 -8.33 11.56 6.75
C GLU A 34 -8.38 10.43 5.72
N LEU A 35 -9.51 10.28 5.03
CA LEU A 35 -9.75 9.18 4.08
C LEU A 35 -9.61 9.63 2.62
N HIS A 36 -9.68 10.93 2.36
CA HIS A 36 -9.48 11.53 1.03
C HIS A 36 -8.00 11.79 0.76
N VAL A 37 -7.22 10.72 0.73
CA VAL A 37 -5.73 10.73 0.68
C VAL A 37 -5.23 9.93 -0.52
N CYS A 38 -4.03 10.22 -1.02
CA CYS A 38 -3.50 9.53 -2.19
C CYS A 38 -3.40 8.01 -1.97
N THR A 39 -2.97 7.56 -0.77
CA THR A 39 -2.83 6.12 -0.47
C THR A 39 -4.14 5.32 -0.55
N MET A 40 -5.28 6.01 -0.47
CA MET A 40 -6.65 5.47 -0.60
C MET A 40 -7.27 5.73 -1.98
N CYS A 41 -6.50 6.24 -2.95
CA CYS A 41 -6.97 6.53 -4.30
C CYS A 41 -6.58 5.41 -5.27
N ARG A 42 -7.48 5.02 -6.17
CA ARG A 42 -7.20 4.02 -7.23
C ARG A 42 -6.05 4.40 -8.16
N HIS A 43 -5.77 5.70 -8.30
CA HIS A 43 -4.76 6.22 -9.23
C HIS A 43 -3.37 6.28 -8.59
N TYR A 44 -3.26 5.97 -7.31
CA TYR A 44 -2.00 5.99 -6.60
C TYR A 44 -1.22 4.70 -6.88
N ALA A 45 0.01 4.85 -7.34
CA ALA A 45 0.94 3.77 -7.62
C ALA A 45 2.27 4.08 -6.93
N PRO A 46 2.50 3.54 -5.71
CA PRO A 46 3.77 3.76 -5.01
C PRO A 46 4.94 3.18 -5.82
N GLY A 47 6.14 3.75 -5.64
CA GLY A 47 7.36 3.29 -6.32
C GLY A 47 7.62 3.88 -7.72
N LYS A 48 6.69 4.68 -8.26
CA LYS A 48 6.93 5.47 -9.48
C LYS A 48 7.46 6.86 -9.14
N GLY A 49 8.31 7.42 -10.01
CA GLY A 49 8.81 8.80 -9.85
C GLY A 49 7.69 9.84 -9.76
N ARG A 50 6.59 9.64 -10.49
CA ARG A 50 5.29 10.31 -10.27
C ARG A 50 4.27 9.27 -9.80
N PRO A 51 3.93 9.23 -8.50
CA PRO A 51 3.04 8.20 -7.96
C PRO A 51 1.59 8.28 -8.42
N CYS A 52 1.15 9.41 -8.98
CA CYS A 52 -0.20 9.51 -9.52
C CYS A 52 -0.21 9.05 -10.98
N LEU A 53 -1.10 8.12 -11.32
CA LEU A 53 -1.28 7.63 -12.68
C LEU A 53 -2.16 8.54 -13.55
N GLU A 54 -2.94 9.43 -12.94
CA GLU A 54 -3.79 10.38 -13.66
C GLU A 54 -2.94 11.59 -14.14
N PRO A 55 -2.73 11.77 -15.46
CA PRO A 55 -1.84 12.82 -15.96
C PRO A 55 -2.30 14.24 -15.64
N MET A 56 -3.62 14.47 -15.57
CA MET A 56 -4.22 15.77 -15.32
C MET A 56 -4.39 16.09 -13.82
N ALA A 57 -4.08 15.13 -12.94
CA ALA A 57 -4.18 15.36 -11.50
C ALA A 57 -3.02 16.22 -11.01
N GLU A 58 -3.34 17.16 -10.13
CA GLU A 58 -2.34 17.97 -9.44
C GLU A 58 -1.44 17.10 -8.55
N GLU A 59 -0.17 17.51 -8.46
CA GLU A 59 0.78 16.80 -7.61
C GLU A 59 0.56 17.12 -6.13
N VAL A 60 0.19 16.10 -5.37
CA VAL A 60 0.08 16.19 -3.91
C VAL A 60 1.43 15.85 -3.27
N LYS A 61 2.00 16.72 -2.42
CA LYS A 61 3.27 16.44 -1.74
C LYS A 61 3.15 15.33 -0.70
N ASP A 62 2.23 15.51 0.25
CA ASP A 62 1.95 14.53 1.30
C ASP A 62 0.86 13.56 0.85
N LYS A 63 1.22 12.29 0.64
CA LYS A 63 0.31 11.25 0.14
C LYS A 63 -0.63 10.71 1.22
N THR A 64 -0.36 11.02 2.48
CA THR A 64 -1.09 10.53 3.67
C THR A 64 -1.99 11.59 4.29
N HIS A 65 -1.85 12.84 3.89
CA HIS A 65 -2.73 13.94 4.27
C HIS A 65 -3.89 14.10 3.29
N GLY A 66 -5.00 14.62 3.80
CA GLY A 66 -6.20 14.99 3.07
C GLY A 66 -5.83 15.95 1.96
N ASN A 67 -6.19 15.60 0.73
CA ASN A 67 -5.92 16.40 -0.45
C ASN A 67 -7.22 16.94 -1.06
N PHE A 68 -7.06 17.84 -2.04
CA PHE A 68 -8.16 18.50 -2.74
C PHE A 68 -8.32 17.98 -4.18
N CYS A 69 -7.75 16.81 -4.49
CA CYS A 69 -7.73 16.27 -5.84
C CYS A 69 -9.13 15.82 -6.29
N ASP A 70 -9.65 16.44 -7.35
CA ASP A 70 -10.97 16.10 -7.89
C ASP A 70 -11.01 14.75 -8.63
N TRP A 71 -9.84 14.20 -8.97
CA TRP A 71 -9.69 12.88 -9.59
C TRP A 71 -9.69 11.73 -8.58
N PHE A 72 -9.89 12.03 -7.29
CA PHE A 72 -9.88 11.01 -6.24
C PHE A 72 -11.00 9.99 -6.45
N GLN A 73 -10.65 8.72 -6.38
CA GLN A 73 -11.60 7.61 -6.36
C GLN A 73 -11.16 6.61 -5.31
N ALA A 74 -11.99 6.44 -4.27
CA ALA A 74 -11.68 5.58 -3.14
C ALA A 74 -11.44 4.13 -3.60
N ALA A 75 -10.33 3.56 -3.16
CA ALA A 75 -9.93 2.18 -3.38
C ALA A 75 -9.34 1.60 -2.08
N PRO A 76 -9.21 0.27 -1.97
CA PRO A 76 -8.48 -0.33 -0.87
C PRO A 76 -7.11 0.31 -0.69
N SER A 77 -6.71 0.51 0.56
CA SER A 77 -5.41 1.12 0.85
C SER A 77 -4.28 0.27 0.31
N HIS A 78 -3.28 0.91 -0.30
CA HIS A 78 -2.04 0.25 -0.70
C HIS A 78 -1.19 -0.19 0.51
N ASN A 79 -1.46 0.37 1.70
CA ASN A 79 -0.68 0.10 2.92
C ASN A 79 -1.20 -1.10 3.71
N HIS A 80 -2.43 -1.56 3.43
CA HIS A 80 -3.00 -2.73 4.09
C HIS A 80 -3.24 -3.82 3.05
N PRO A 81 -2.45 -4.91 3.04
CA PRO A 81 -2.79 -6.06 2.23
C PRO A 81 -4.17 -6.57 2.67
N THR A 82 -5.13 -6.55 1.76
CA THR A 82 -6.51 -6.96 2.02
C THR A 82 -6.68 -8.47 2.15
N ALA A 83 -5.62 -9.23 1.89
CA ALA A 83 -5.54 -10.66 2.13
C ALA A 83 -4.25 -10.97 2.89
N ALA A 84 -4.36 -11.76 3.96
CA ALA A 84 -3.19 -12.44 4.49
C ALA A 84 -2.61 -13.29 3.34
N PRO A 85 -1.32 -13.16 3.01
CA PRO A 85 -0.73 -14.01 2.00
C PRO A 85 -0.92 -15.47 2.43
N ASP A 86 -1.43 -16.30 1.51
CA ASP A 86 -1.41 -17.74 1.71
C ASP A 86 0.05 -18.18 1.67
N LEU A 87 0.62 -18.40 2.85
CA LEU A 87 2.01 -18.81 3.02
C LEU A 87 2.32 -20.10 2.27
N ALA A 88 1.35 -21.02 2.15
CA ALA A 88 1.54 -22.26 1.41
C ALA A 88 1.60 -22.01 -0.10
N ALA A 89 0.73 -21.14 -0.63
CA ALA A 89 0.76 -20.75 -2.04
C ALA A 89 2.05 -19.98 -2.39
N LEU A 90 2.54 -19.11 -1.48
CA LEU A 90 3.82 -18.43 -1.68
C LEU A 90 4.99 -19.43 -1.66
N ALA A 91 5.02 -20.36 -0.70
CA ALA A 91 6.07 -21.38 -0.63
C ALA A 91 6.16 -22.22 -1.91
N ALA A 92 5.03 -22.61 -2.49
CA ALA A 92 4.99 -23.36 -3.74
C ALA A 92 5.51 -22.59 -4.97
N LEU A 93 5.52 -21.25 -4.93
CA LEU A 93 6.09 -20.43 -6.00
C LEU A 93 7.61 -20.29 -5.90
N PHE A 94 8.18 -20.52 -4.72
CA PHE A 94 9.62 -20.47 -4.44
C PHE A 94 10.23 -21.86 -4.25
N ASP A 95 9.48 -22.93 -4.54
CA ASP A 95 9.98 -24.30 -4.61
C ASP A 95 10.73 -24.48 -5.95
N ASP A 96 11.87 -23.80 -6.06
CA ASP A 96 12.92 -24.19 -7.00
C ASP A 96 13.65 -25.37 -6.36
N ASP A 97 13.49 -26.54 -6.96
CA ASP A 97 14.34 -27.71 -6.79
C ASP A 97 15.72 -27.38 -7.40
N ASP A 98 16.43 -26.43 -6.78
CA ASP A 98 17.84 -26.18 -7.01
C ASP A 98 18.57 -26.54 -5.72
N ASP A 99 19.34 -27.61 -5.81
CA ASP A 99 20.40 -27.98 -4.88
C ASP A 99 21.35 -26.78 -4.69
N VAL A 100 21.01 -25.85 -3.79
CA VAL A 100 21.95 -24.89 -3.22
C VAL A 100 22.31 -25.33 -1.80
N SER A 101 22.81 -26.55 -1.71
CA SER A 101 23.75 -26.93 -0.67
C SER A 101 25.18 -26.54 -1.15
N ALA A 102 25.48 -25.28 -1.39
CA ALA A 102 26.12 -24.45 -0.37
C ALA A 102 26.35 -23.04 -0.94
N GLY A 103 25.75 -22.02 -0.34
CA GLY A 103 26.30 -20.67 -0.46
C GLY A 103 27.72 -20.62 0.14
N PRO A 104 28.64 -19.77 -0.36
CA PRO A 104 29.93 -19.59 0.28
C PRO A 104 29.74 -19.24 1.76
N PRO A 105 30.62 -19.72 2.65
CA PRO A 105 30.50 -19.46 4.08
C PRO A 105 30.41 -17.95 4.31
N PRO A 106 29.64 -17.50 5.31
CA PRO A 106 29.55 -16.09 5.63
C PRO A 106 30.96 -15.54 5.86
N PRO A 107 31.27 -14.33 5.34
CA PRO A 107 32.56 -13.69 5.54
C PRO A 107 32.81 -13.55 7.04
N LYS A 108 34.05 -13.84 7.46
CA LYS A 108 34.42 -13.83 8.87
C LYS A 108 34.71 -12.42 9.35
N THR A 109 35.05 -11.54 8.43
CA THR A 109 35.44 -10.15 8.68
C THR A 109 34.83 -9.20 7.65
N LEU A 110 34.86 -7.90 7.97
CA LEU A 110 34.43 -6.87 7.02
C LEU A 110 35.38 -6.75 5.82
N ASP A 111 36.67 -7.05 5.98
CA ASP A 111 37.65 -6.98 4.90
C ASP A 111 37.36 -8.03 3.80
N ASP A 112 36.84 -9.20 4.17
CA ASP A 112 36.44 -10.28 3.25
C ASP A 112 35.28 -9.88 2.29
N LEU A 113 34.59 -8.76 2.55
CA LEU A 113 33.45 -8.28 1.74
C LEU A 113 33.85 -7.31 0.63
N PHE A 114 35.05 -6.72 0.68
CA PHE A 114 35.45 -5.61 -0.20
C PHE A 114 36.58 -5.96 -1.17
N GLU A 115 36.97 -7.24 -1.26
CA GLU A 115 37.91 -7.78 -2.27
C GLU A 115 37.20 -8.39 -3.49
#